data_AF-A0A5M3W2S9-F1
#
_entry.id   AF-A0A5M3W2S9-F1
#
_cell.length_a   1.000
_cell.length_b   1.000
_cell.length_c   1.000
_cell.angle_alpha   90.00
_cell.angle_beta   90.00
_cell.angle_gamma   90.00
#
_symmetry.space_group_name_H-M   'P 1'
#
loop_
_entity.id
_entity.type
_entity.pdbx_description
1 polymer ?
#
loop_
_entity_poly.entity_id
_entity_poly.type
_entity_poly.pdbx_seq_one_letter_code
_entity_poly.pdbx_strand_id
1 'polypeptide(L)'
;MGGGCRSFSALRSPIRAFPLAYRLLVPLIRLLGPVLLADLAKPARSSLHLASSTEVEGVSGTYFNTEGKPAPWPASVRDQRNRKEIWALCEKLSGVDASW
;
A
#
# COMPACT_ATOMS: atom_id res chain seq x y z
N MET A 1 25.46 -4.10 -23.88
CA MET A 1 25.03 -4.11 -22.46
C MET A 1 24.86 -2.67 -22.00
N GLY A 2 23.63 -2.23 -21.79
CA GLY A 2 23.31 -0.85 -21.40
C GLY A 2 21.94 -0.85 -20.74
N GLY A 3 21.91 -1.22 -19.46
CA GLY A 3 20.69 -1.30 -18.67
C GLY A 3 20.19 0.09 -18.32
N GLY A 4 19.18 0.56 -19.05
CA GLY A 4 18.46 1.80 -18.74
C GLY A 4 17.77 1.70 -17.39
N CYS A 5 18.24 2.53 -16.45
CA CYS A 5 17.59 2.79 -15.18
C CYS A 5 16.20 3.37 -15.45
N ARG A 6 15.15 2.55 -15.26
CA ARG A 6 13.77 3.01 -15.43
C ARG A 6 13.42 3.86 -14.22
N SER A 7 13.44 5.17 -14.44
CA SER A 7 12.92 6.17 -13.52
C SER A 7 11.50 5.77 -13.11
N PHE A 8 11.31 5.45 -11.82
CA PHE A 8 9.98 5.23 -11.25
C PHE A 8 9.16 6.51 -11.43
N SER A 9 8.25 6.48 -12.40
CA SER A 9 7.30 7.55 -12.63
C SER A 9 6.31 7.56 -11.48
N ALA A 10 6.45 8.55 -10.61
CA ALA A 10 5.51 8.84 -9.53
C ALA A 10 4.07 8.96 -10.07
N LEU A 11 3.13 8.44 -9.29
CA LEU A 11 1.67 8.49 -9.47
C LEU A 11 1.18 9.54 -10.48
N ARG A 12 0.68 9.08 -11.62
CA ARG A 12 -0.04 9.91 -12.60
C ARG A 12 -1.50 10.10 -12.17
N SER A 13 -1.74 10.43 -10.91
CA SER A 13 -3.07 10.81 -10.43
C SER A 13 -3.34 12.25 -10.85
N PRO A 14 -4.43 12.56 -11.57
CA PRO A 14 -4.71 13.94 -11.97
C PRO A 14 -4.89 14.79 -10.72
N ILE A 15 -4.13 15.89 -10.62
CA ILE A 15 -4.11 16.83 -9.48
C ILE A 15 -5.53 17.33 -9.13
N ARG A 16 -6.48 17.25 -10.07
CA ARG A 16 -7.89 17.60 -9.89
C ARG A 16 -8.68 16.68 -8.96
N ALA A 17 -8.20 15.46 -8.69
CA ALA A 17 -8.88 14.51 -7.80
C ALA A 17 -8.62 14.78 -6.29
N PHE A 18 -7.67 15.67 -5.97
CA PHE A 18 -7.34 16.02 -4.59
C PHE A 18 -8.03 17.32 -4.16
N PRO A 19 -8.57 17.40 -2.93
CA PRO A 19 -9.15 18.63 -2.38
C PRO A 19 -8.17 19.81 -2.50
N LEU A 20 -8.68 21.02 -2.76
CA LEU A 20 -7.86 22.25 -2.91
C LEU A 20 -6.83 22.43 -1.78
N ALA A 21 -7.19 22.07 -0.55
CA ALA A 21 -6.30 22.09 0.60
C ALA A 21 -5.04 21.23 0.43
N TYR A 22 -5.14 20.08 -0.22
CA TYR A 22 -4.01 19.18 -0.44
C TYR A 22 -3.01 19.75 -1.46
N ARG A 23 -3.47 20.58 -2.41
CA ARG A 23 -2.63 21.19 -3.45
C ARG A 23 -1.59 22.18 -2.88
N LEU A 24 -1.89 22.81 -1.76
CA LEU A 24 -0.95 23.71 -1.05
C LEU A 24 0.10 22.94 -0.25
N LEU A 25 -0.23 21.74 0.23
CA LEU A 25 0.67 20.88 1.01
C LEU A 25 1.67 20.10 0.15
N VAL A 26 1.31 19.76 -1.09
CA VAL A 26 2.17 18.98 -2.01
C VAL A 26 3.59 19.54 -2.19
N PRO A 27 3.83 20.84 -2.45
CA PRO A 27 5.20 21.36 -2.59
C PRO A 27 6.00 21.25 -1.29
N LEU A 28 5.35 21.45 -0.13
CA LEU A 28 5.98 21.32 1.18
C LEU A 28 6.36 19.86 1.48
N ILE A 29 5.47 18.92 1.18
CA ILE A 29 5.75 17.48 1.29
C ILE A 29 6.84 17.05 0.31
N ARG A 30 6.90 17.62 -0.90
CA ARG A 30 7.98 17.34 -1.85
C ARG A 30 9.35 17.80 -1.35
N LEU A 31 9.40 18.93 -0.65
CA LEU A 31 10.63 19.49 -0.12
C LEU A 31 11.11 18.74 1.13
N LEU A 32 10.20 18.44 2.06
CA LEU A 32 10.53 17.83 3.36
C LEU A 32 10.46 16.29 3.36
N GLY A 33 9.73 15.71 2.41
CA GLY A 33 9.50 14.27 2.28
C GLY A 33 10.77 13.44 2.20
N PRO A 34 11.79 13.80 1.39
CA PRO A 34 13.03 13.04 1.34
C PRO A 34 13.77 12.99 2.68
N VAL A 35 13.68 14.03 3.51
CA VAL A 35 14.33 14.06 4.82
C VAL A 35 13.52 13.29 5.87
N LEU A 36 12.20 13.41 5.82
CA LEU A 36 11.30 12.78 6.82
C LEU A 36 10.96 11.31 6.52
N LEU A 37 11.01 10.89 5.25
CA LEU A 37 10.62 9.56 4.77
C LEU A 37 11.79 8.76 4.18
N ALA A 38 13.04 9.25 4.31
CA ALA A 38 14.23 8.59 3.77
C ALA A 38 14.49 7.20 4.37
N ASP A 39 14.04 6.93 5.60
CA ASP A 39 14.23 5.62 6.23
C ASP A 39 13.24 4.59 5.68
N LEU A 40 13.53 4.12 4.47
CA LEU A 40 12.84 3.00 3.82
C LEU A 40 13.09 1.67 4.55
N ALA A 41 14.12 1.58 5.39
CA ALA A 41 14.38 0.37 6.16
C ALA A 41 13.31 0.16 7.23
N LYS A 42 12.68 1.22 7.75
CA LYS A 42 11.62 1.14 8.74
C LYS A 42 10.40 0.32 8.25
N PRO A 43 9.73 0.63 7.12
CA PRO A 43 8.63 -0.21 6.61
C PRO A 43 9.11 -1.56 6.08
N ALA A 44 10.34 -1.65 5.56
CA ALA A 44 10.88 -2.92 5.06
C ALA A 44 11.07 -3.97 6.18
N ARG A 45 11.45 -3.54 7.39
CA ARG A 45 11.62 -4.43 8.55
C ARG A 45 10.34 -5.16 8.90
N SER A 46 9.18 -4.49 8.90
CA SER A 46 7.90 -5.17 9.18
C SER A 46 7.55 -6.18 8.10
N SER A 47 7.78 -5.87 6.82
CA SER A 47 7.51 -6.82 5.74
C SER A 47 8.42 -8.05 5.80
N LEU A 48 9.72 -7.86 6.09
CA LEU A 48 10.66 -8.96 6.28
C LEU A 48 10.26 -9.83 7.46
N HIS A 49 9.93 -9.23 8.61
CA HIS A 49 9.45 -9.96 9.78
C HIS A 49 8.20 -10.79 9.44
N LEU A 50 7.22 -10.22 8.74
CA LEU A 50 6.01 -10.94 8.35
C LEU A 50 6.27 -12.09 7.37
N ALA A 51 7.29 -11.97 6.51
CA ALA A 51 7.63 -12.98 5.52
C ALA A 51 8.52 -14.10 6.08
N SER A 52 9.32 -13.84 7.10
CA SER A 52 10.36 -14.77 7.58
C SER A 52 10.21 -15.25 9.02
N SER A 53 9.36 -14.60 9.84
CA SER A 53 9.18 -14.96 11.24
C SER A 53 8.27 -16.17 11.40
N THR A 54 8.71 -17.15 12.18
CA THR A 54 7.89 -18.28 12.62
C THR A 54 6.76 -17.86 13.56
N GLU A 55 6.85 -16.69 14.21
CA GLU A 55 5.83 -16.19 15.14
C GLU A 55 4.51 -15.82 14.44
N VAL A 56 4.57 -15.53 13.15
CA VAL A 56 3.38 -15.21 12.33
C VAL A 56 3.04 -16.32 11.34
N GLU A 57 3.74 -17.45 11.41
CA GLU A 57 3.51 -18.59 10.53
C GLU A 57 2.10 -19.15 10.77
N GLY A 58 1.33 -19.30 9.70
CA GLY A 58 -0.07 -19.75 9.76
C GLY A 58 -1.08 -18.69 10.22
N VAL A 59 -0.66 -17.49 10.61
CA VAL A 59 -1.57 -16.41 11.00
C VAL A 59 -2.18 -15.76 9.76
N SER A 60 -3.48 -16.00 9.52
CA SER A 60 -4.23 -15.42 8.42
C SER A 60 -5.33 -14.47 8.89
N GLY A 61 -5.61 -13.43 8.11
CA GLY A 61 -6.69 -12.48 8.38
C GLY A 61 -6.38 -11.35 9.36
N THR A 62 -5.13 -11.25 9.82
CA THR A 62 -4.66 -10.21 10.75
C THR A 62 -3.90 -9.13 10.01
N TYR A 63 -4.22 -7.86 10.27
CA TYR A 63 -3.38 -6.75 9.83
C TYR A 63 -2.26 -6.51 10.83
N PHE A 64 -1.06 -6.28 10.34
CA PHE A 64 0.08 -5.88 11.16
C PHE A 64 0.49 -4.46 10.80
N ASN A 65 0.73 -3.63 11.81
CA ASN A 65 1.20 -2.26 11.62
C ASN A 65 2.70 -2.23 11.24
N THR A 66 3.25 -1.03 11.03
CA THR A 66 4.67 -0.82 10.72
C THR A 66 5.63 -1.24 11.83
N GLU A 67 5.13 -1.56 13.03
CA GLU A 67 5.90 -2.11 14.13
C GLU A 67 5.83 -3.64 14.21
N GLY A 68 5.16 -4.30 13.24
CA GLY A 68 4.95 -5.75 13.26
C GLY A 68 3.94 -6.22 14.30
N LYS A 69 3.08 -5.33 14.83
CA LYS A 69 2.07 -5.68 15.84
C LYS A 69 0.69 -5.84 15.21
N PRO A 70 -0.14 -6.79 15.68
CA PRO A 70 -1.53 -6.92 15.26
C PRO A 70 -2.29 -5.60 15.49
N ALA A 71 -3.03 -5.16 14.46
CA ALA A 71 -3.84 -3.97 14.50
C ALA A 71 -5.25 -4.26 13.96
N PRO A 72 -6.31 -3.66 14.53
CA PRO A 72 -7.67 -3.91 14.11
C PRO A 72 -7.96 -3.28 12.74
N TRP A 73 -8.57 -4.06 11.85
CA TRP A 73 -9.15 -3.52 10.62
C TRP A 73 -10.40 -2.67 10.93
N PRO A 74 -10.58 -1.51 10.25
CA PRO A 74 -11.85 -0.81 10.22
C PRO A 74 -13.00 -1.72 9.79
N ALA A 75 -14.20 -1.47 10.32
CA ALA A 75 -15.38 -2.30 10.04
C ALA A 75 -15.70 -2.39 8.54
N SER A 76 -15.49 -1.29 7.80
CA SER A 76 -15.71 -1.22 6.36
C SER A 76 -14.89 -2.23 5.56
N VAL A 77 -13.68 -2.58 6.02
CA VAL A 77 -12.81 -3.54 5.34
C VAL A 77 -13.12 -4.98 5.75
N ARG A 78 -13.68 -5.17 6.95
CA ARG A 78 -14.12 -6.49 7.44
C ARG A 78 -15.47 -6.92 6.85
N ASP A 79 -16.25 -5.97 6.34
CA ASP A 79 -17.53 -6.23 5.68
C ASP A 79 -17.37 -7.21 4.50
N GLN A 80 -18.10 -8.31 4.55
CA GLN A 80 -18.02 -9.36 3.53
C GLN A 80 -18.57 -8.92 2.18
N ARG A 81 -19.62 -8.10 2.16
CA ARG A 81 -20.22 -7.58 0.93
C ARG A 81 -19.21 -6.69 0.22
N ASN A 82 -18.59 -5.75 0.94
CA ASN A 82 -17.58 -4.88 0.38
C ASN A 82 -16.41 -5.66 -0.24
N ARG A 83 -15.91 -6.69 0.44
CA ARG A 83 -14.83 -7.53 -0.08
C ARG A 83 -15.21 -8.24 -1.38
N LYS A 84 -16.44 -8.78 -1.47
CA LYS A 84 -16.94 -9.43 -2.69
C LYS A 84 -17.09 -8.47 -3.85
N GLU A 85 -17.71 -7.31 -3.63
CA GLU A 85 -17.91 -6.29 -4.67
C GLU A 85 -16.58 -5.74 -5.20
N ILE A 86 -15.62 -5.48 -4.31
CA ILE A 86 -14.28 -5.02 -4.69
C ILE A 86 -13.56 -6.10 -5.51
N TRP A 87 -13.66 -7.37 -5.11
CA TRP A 87 -13.02 -8.46 -5.84
C TRP A 87 -13.59 -8.61 -7.26
N ALA A 88 -14.92 -8.65 -7.39
CA ALA A 88 -15.59 -8.72 -8.69
C ALA A 88 -15.24 -7.53 -9.60
N LEU A 89 -15.07 -6.33 -9.02
CA LEU A 89 -14.60 -5.16 -9.76
C LEU A 89 -13.16 -5.35 -10.25
N CYS A 90 -12.27 -5.88 -9.43
CA CYS A 90 -10.88 -6.18 -9.82
C CYS A 90 -10.81 -7.22 -10.94
N GLU A 91 -11.60 -8.30 -10.88
CA GLU A 91 -11.68 -9.30 -11.94
C GLU A 91 -12.13 -8.66 -13.26
N LYS A 92 -13.23 -7.90 -13.21
CA LYS A 92 -13.75 -7.17 -14.38
C LYS A 92 -12.73 -6.20 -14.99
N LEU A 93 -11.97 -5.48 -14.16
CA LEU A 93 -11.01 -4.48 -14.64
C LEU A 93 -9.69 -5.09 -15.11
N SER A 94 -9.27 -6.20 -14.52
CA SER A 94 -8.04 -6.89 -14.89
C SER A 94 -8.22 -7.83 -16.09
N GLY A 95 -9.44 -8.30 -16.34
CA GLY A 95 -9.73 -9.33 -17.35
C GLY A 95 -9.19 -10.71 -16.94
N VAL A 96 -8.94 -10.89 -15.65
CA VAL A 96 -8.40 -12.12 -15.07
C VAL A 96 -9.39 -12.62 -14.03
N ASP A 97 -9.85 -13.86 -14.20
CA ASP A 97 -10.74 -14.52 -13.25
C ASP A 97 -9.93 -15.25 -12.18
N ALA A 98 -10.42 -15.29 -10.94
CA ALA A 98 -9.70 -15.88 -9.79
C ALA A 98 -9.69 -17.42 -9.75
N SER A 99 -9.76 -18.10 -10.90
CA SER A 99 -9.95 -19.54 -11.03
C SER A 99 -8.68 -20.39 -10.83
N TRP A 100 -7.82 -20.02 -9.88
CA TRP A 100 -6.55 -20.72 -9.57
C TRP A 100 -6.73 -21.74 -8.45
#